data_AF-A0A946PZK1-F1
#
_entry.id   AF-A0A946PZK1-F1
#
_cell.length_a   1.000
_cell.length_b   1.000
_cell.length_c   1.000
_cell.angle_alpha   90.00
_cell.angle_beta   90.00
_cell.angle_gamma   90.00
#
_symmetry.space_group_name_H-M   'P 1'
#
loop_
_entity.id
_entity.type
_entity.pdbx_description
1 polymer ?
#
loop_
_entity_poly.entity_id
_entity_poly.type
_entity_poly.pdbx_seq_one_letter_code
_entity_poly.pdbx_strand_id
1 'polypeptide(L)'
;MTVKYKKSVGVIFIVLGLLFACLYFVIALEGGQTSTPLTVGFVMLLFGVLTLTRTYFEYDENSLTLHAILGPAKTVYDFSSLKDIELDGKKLFVMQDDTRKKIPVSAGMVNKEDWQIFLEKITTK
;
A
#
# COMPACT_ATOMS: atom_id res chain seq x y z
N MET A 1 8.15 1.71 14.64
CA MET A 1 6.92 2.50 14.40
C MET A 1 6.14 1.92 13.24
N THR A 2 4.81 1.99 13.30
CA THR A 2 3.91 1.45 12.26
C THR A 2 3.41 2.57 11.34
N VAL A 3 3.44 2.35 10.03
CA VAL A 3 2.98 3.31 9.03
C VAL A 3 1.77 2.75 8.30
N LYS A 4 0.66 3.50 8.28
CA LYS A 4 -0.62 3.03 7.72
C LYS A 4 -0.83 3.53 6.30
N TYR A 5 -1.70 2.84 5.57
CA TYR A 5 -2.20 3.33 4.29
C TYR A 5 -3.00 4.61 4.46
N LYS A 6 -3.00 5.43 3.42
CA LYS A 6 -3.84 6.62 3.34
C LYS A 6 -5.31 6.21 3.24
N LYS A 7 -6.15 6.72 4.15
CA LYS A 7 -7.61 6.43 4.17
C LYS A 7 -8.29 6.70 2.82
N SER A 8 -7.85 7.73 2.09
CA SER A 8 -8.43 8.07 0.78
C SER A 8 -8.27 6.95 -0.25
N VAL A 9 -7.19 6.17 -0.20
CA VAL A 9 -6.96 5.06 -1.15
C VAL A 9 -8.01 3.99 -0.94
N GLY A 10 -8.27 3.60 0.32
CA GLY A 10 -9.32 2.65 0.64
C GLY A 10 -10.72 3.13 0.25
N VAL A 11 -11.02 4.40 0.51
CA VAL A 11 -12.30 5.01 0.10
C VAL A 11 -12.47 4.99 -1.42
N ILE A 12 -11.43 5.33 -2.19
CA ILE A 12 -11.47 5.29 -3.66
C ILE A 12 -11.79 3.88 -4.16
N PHE A 13 -11.12 2.85 -3.62
CA PHE A 13 -11.39 1.46 -4.00
C PHE A 13 -12.80 1.01 -3.63
N ILE A 14 -13.33 1.45 -2.48
CA ILE A 14 -14.71 1.16 -2.09
C ILE A 14 -15.71 1.79 -3.06
N VAL A 15 -15.52 3.08 -3.38
CA VAL A 15 -16.40 3.80 -4.32
C VAL A 15 -16.35 3.16 -5.71
N LEU A 16 -15.17 2.82 -6.21
CA LEU A 16 -15.02 2.09 -7.47
C LEU A 16 -15.74 0.74 -7.43
N GLY A 17 -15.56 -0.02 -6.36
CA GLY A 17 -16.24 -1.31 -6.18
C GLY A 17 -17.77 -1.20 -6.21
N LEU A 18 -18.33 -0.17 -5.57
CA LEU A 18 -19.76 0.15 -5.63
C LEU A 18 -20.21 0.54 -7.04
N LEU A 19 -19.42 1.33 -7.78
CA LEU A 19 -19.72 1.69 -9.16
C LEU A 19 -19.78 0.46 -10.07
N PHE A 20 -18.86 -0.50 -9.90
CA PHE A 20 -18.88 -1.76 -10.64
C PHE A 20 -20.09 -2.64 -10.27
N ALA A 21 -20.52 -2.62 -9.01
CA ALA A 21 -21.74 -3.32 -8.58
C ALA A 21 -23.00 -2.69 -9.20
N CYS A 22 -23.08 -1.35 -9.24
CA CYS A 22 -24.16 -0.65 -9.93
C CYS A 22 -24.15 -0.95 -11.44
N LEU A 23 -22.97 -0.98 -12.07
CA LEU A 23 -22.83 -1.32 -13.48
C LEU A 23 -23.31 -2.75 -13.77
N TYR A 24 -22.93 -3.72 -12.92
CA TYR A 24 -23.45 -5.08 -13.01
C TYR A 24 -24.97 -5.11 -12.93
N PHE A 25 -25.56 -4.36 -12.00
CA PHE A 25 -27.02 -4.28 -11.83
C PHE A 25 -27.71 -3.75 -13.09
N VAL A 26 -27.18 -2.71 -13.73
CA VAL A 26 -27.70 -2.18 -15.00
C VAL A 26 -27.64 -3.22 -16.11
N ILE A 27 -26.49 -3.89 -16.28
CA ILE A 27 -26.31 -4.94 -17.29
C ILE A 27 -27.28 -6.11 -17.05
N ALA A 28 -27.48 -6.49 -15.79
CA ALA A 28 -28.40 -7.56 -15.42
C ALA A 28 -29.86 -7.21 -15.75
N LEU A 29 -30.27 -5.94 -15.60
CA LEU A 29 -31.61 -5.47 -15.98
C LEU A 29 -31.85 -5.53 -17.51
N GLU A 30 -30.80 -5.35 -18.32
CA GLU A 30 -30.86 -5.52 -19.77
C GLU A 30 -30.84 -6.99 -20.22
N GLY A 31 -30.83 -7.94 -19.27
CA GLY A 31 -30.77 -9.38 -19.55
C GLY A 31 -29.36 -9.90 -19.84
N GLY A 32 -28.33 -9.09 -19.63
CA GLY A 32 -26.93 -9.50 -19.73
C GLY A 32 -26.51 -10.43 -18.58
N GLN A 33 -25.81 -11.52 -18.89
CA GLN A 33 -25.37 -12.51 -17.89
C GLN A 33 -23.88 -12.39 -17.52
N THR A 34 -23.26 -11.25 -17.79
CA THR A 34 -21.82 -11.08 -17.59
C THR A 34 -21.50 -10.86 -16.10
N SER A 35 -20.88 -11.84 -15.44
CA SER A 35 -20.45 -11.76 -14.03
C SER A 35 -19.14 -11.00 -13.81
N THR A 36 -18.48 -10.57 -14.88
CA THR A 36 -17.18 -9.85 -14.82
C THR A 36 -17.23 -8.58 -13.98
N PRO A 37 -18.21 -7.66 -14.15
CA PRO A 37 -18.23 -6.41 -13.38
C PRO A 37 -18.47 -6.67 -11.89
N LEU A 38 -19.28 -7.69 -11.55
CA LEU A 38 -19.51 -8.10 -10.17
C LEU A 38 -18.23 -8.61 -9.51
N THR A 39 -17.48 -9.48 -10.20
CA THR A 39 -16.22 -10.04 -9.69
C THR A 39 -15.19 -8.94 -9.48
N VAL A 40 -15.03 -8.04 -10.44
CA VAL A 40 -14.10 -6.89 -10.33
C VAL A 40 -14.52 -5.96 -9.20
N GLY A 41 -15.82 -5.64 -9.09
CA GLY A 41 -16.35 -4.81 -8.02
C GLY A 41 -16.09 -5.41 -6.64
N PHE A 42 -16.31 -6.72 -6.47
CA PHE A 42 -16.04 -7.42 -5.22
C PHE A 42 -14.55 -7.39 -4.84
N VAL A 43 -13.66 -7.64 -5.79
CA VAL A 43 -12.21 -7.55 -5.57
C VAL A 43 -11.84 -6.13 -5.13
N MET A 44 -12.35 -5.10 -5.81
CA MET A 44 -12.07 -3.70 -5.42
C MET A 44 -12.59 -3.34 -4.02
N LEU A 45 -13.80 -3.77 -3.66
CA LEU A 45 -14.33 -3.59 -2.31
C LEU A 45 -13.43 -4.25 -1.26
N LEU A 46 -13.01 -5.49 -1.51
CA LEU A 46 -12.13 -6.24 -0.63
C LEU A 46 -10.78 -5.53 -0.46
N PHE A 47 -10.16 -5.06 -1.54
CA PHE A 47 -8.93 -4.25 -1.47
C PHE A 47 -9.14 -2.94 -0.69
N GLY A 48 -10.26 -2.27 -0.91
CA GLY A 48 -10.59 -1.04 -0.18
C GLY A 48 -10.69 -1.25 1.32
N VAL A 49 -11.38 -2.30 1.77
CA VAL A 49 -11.48 -2.65 3.19
C VAL A 49 -10.13 -3.07 3.77
N LEU A 50 -9.35 -3.88 3.05
CA LEU A 50 -8.02 -4.31 3.50
C LEU A 50 -7.06 -3.15 3.68
N THR A 51 -7.05 -2.18 2.76
CA THR A 51 -6.18 -0.99 2.87
C THR A 51 -6.58 -0.08 4.04
N LEU A 52 -7.83 -0.10 4.51
CA LEU A 52 -8.25 0.68 5.69
C LEU A 52 -7.85 0.03 7.02
N THR A 53 -7.66 -1.29 7.04
CA THR A 53 -7.43 -2.06 8.28
C THR A 53 -5.97 -2.43 8.47
N ARG A 54 -5.21 -2.64 7.39
CA ARG A 54 -3.81 -3.09 7.46
C ARG A 54 -2.80 -1.95 7.65
N THR A 55 -1.75 -2.27 8.40
CA THR A 55 -0.48 -1.54 8.37
C THR A 55 0.19 -1.74 7.02
N TYR A 56 0.77 -0.69 6.44
CA TYR A 56 1.49 -0.77 5.18
C TYR A 56 2.90 -1.30 5.40
N PHE A 57 3.67 -0.61 6.24
CA PHE A 57 4.99 -1.06 6.65
C PHE A 57 5.28 -0.65 8.09
N GLU A 58 6.18 -1.37 8.71
CA GLU A 58 6.72 -1.08 10.02
C GLU A 58 8.21 -0.83 9.85
N TYR A 59 8.77 0.11 10.59
CA TYR A 59 10.20 0.37 10.57
C TYR A 59 10.72 0.52 11.99
N ASP A 60 11.94 0.06 12.20
CA ASP A 60 12.71 0.22 13.42
C ASP A 60 14.06 0.87 13.09
N GLU A 61 14.94 1.06 14.07
CA GLU A 61 16.26 1.67 13.84
C GLU A 61 17.11 0.91 12.81
N ASN A 62 16.91 -0.41 12.70
CA ASN A 62 17.76 -1.32 11.92
C ASN A 62 16.97 -2.20 10.92
N SER A 63 15.65 -2.03 10.80
CA SER A 63 14.87 -2.85 9.87
C SER A 63 13.62 -2.14 9.36
N LEU A 64 13.17 -2.53 8.18
CA LEU A 64 11.89 -2.13 7.59
C LEU A 64 11.13 -3.37 7.13
N THR A 65 9.99 -3.62 7.76
CA THR A 65 9.09 -4.72 7.44
C THR A 65 7.93 -4.21 6.60
N LEU A 66 7.88 -4.61 5.33
CA LEU A 66 6.75 -4.37 4.44
C LEU A 66 5.72 -5.48 4.62
N HIS A 67 4.47 -5.11 4.90
CA HIS A 67 3.38 -6.07 5.00
C HIS A 67 2.70 -6.20 3.64
N ALA A 68 2.46 -7.43 3.19
CA ALA A 68 1.64 -7.64 2.01
C ALA A 68 0.22 -7.11 2.24
N ILE A 69 -0.47 -6.70 1.18
CA ILE A 69 -1.90 -6.34 1.28
C ILE A 69 -2.73 -7.62 1.49
N LEU A 70 -2.35 -8.70 0.82
CA LEU A 70 -3.05 -9.98 0.83
C LEU A 70 -2.18 -11.06 1.47
N GLY A 71 -2.74 -11.83 2.41
CA GLY A 71 -2.06 -12.95 3.06
C GLY A 71 -1.07 -12.56 4.18
N PRO A 72 -0.38 -13.54 4.79
CA PRO A 72 0.54 -13.31 5.91
C PRO A 72 1.95 -12.90 5.49
N ALA A 73 2.21 -12.79 4.18
CA ALA A 73 3.53 -12.47 3.66
C ALA A 73 4.02 -11.11 4.18
N LYS A 74 5.27 -11.09 4.65
CA LYS A 74 6.00 -9.89 5.05
C LYS A 74 7.38 -9.94 4.42
N THR A 75 7.87 -8.81 3.95
CA THR A 75 9.23 -8.67 3.43
C THR A 75 10.01 -7.80 4.39
N VAL A 76 11.09 -8.32 4.95
CA VAL A 76 11.96 -7.59 5.87
C VAL A 76 13.20 -7.11 5.10
N TYR A 77 13.52 -5.84 5.29
CA TYR A 77 14.73 -5.19 4.78
C TYR A 77 15.56 -4.79 5.99
N ASP A 78 16.66 -5.49 6.23
CA ASP A 78 17.58 -5.19 7.33
C ASP A 78 18.67 -4.21 6.88
N PHE A 79 19.06 -3.31 7.77
CA PHE A 79 20.09 -2.29 7.57
C PHE A 79 20.75 -1.91 8.90
N SER A 80 21.89 -1.22 8.87
CA SER A 80 22.61 -0.87 10.11
C SER A 80 21.99 0.34 10.79
N SER A 81 21.46 1.28 10.01
CA SER A 81 20.76 2.45 10.49
C SER A 81 19.71 2.92 9.48
N LEU A 82 18.66 3.59 9.96
CA LEU A 82 17.70 4.31 9.10
C LEU A 82 18.38 5.31 8.13
N LYS A 83 19.61 5.74 8.44
CA LYS A 83 20.42 6.59 7.56
C LYS A 83 20.93 5.88 6.30
N ASP A 84 20.92 4.55 6.29
CA ASP A 84 21.28 3.73 5.13
C ASP A 84 20.14 3.66 4.09
N ILE A 85 18.97 4.20 4.42
CA ILE A 85 17.84 4.32 3.51
C ILE A 85 18.02 5.59 2.67
N GLU A 86 18.19 5.41 1.37
CA GLU A 86 18.24 6.50 0.41
C GLU A 86 16.86 6.79 -0.17
N LEU A 87 16.50 8.08 -0.23
CA LEU A 87 15.37 8.55 -1.01
C LEU A 87 15.88 9.08 -2.35
N ASP A 88 15.56 8.37 -3.44
CA ASP A 88 15.87 8.79 -4.80
C ASP A 88 14.55 9.10 -5.53
N GLY A 89 14.23 10.39 -5.55
CA GLY A 89 12.96 10.93 -6.01
C GLY A 89 11.79 10.52 -5.11
N LYS A 90 10.98 9.56 -5.59
CA LYS A 90 9.80 9.02 -4.87
C LYS A 90 9.97 7.55 -4.45
N LYS A 91 11.17 6.99 -4.63
CA LYS A 91 11.46 5.58 -4.38
C LYS A 91 12.48 5.50 -3.23
N LEU A 92 12.25 4.55 -2.34
CA LEU A 92 13.20 4.21 -1.29
C LEU A 92 14.14 3.11 -1.77
N PHE A 93 15.41 3.26 -1.43
CA PHE A 93 16.44 2.28 -1.64
C PHE A 93 17.16 2.01 -0.33
N VAL A 94 17.67 0.81 -0.17
CA VAL A 94 18.52 0.42 0.96
C VAL A 94 19.75 -0.29 0.41
N MET A 95 20.91 0.00 0.99
CA MET A 95 22.13 -0.77 0.72
C MET A 95 22.12 -2.01 1.60
N GLN A 96 22.08 -3.19 0.96
CA GLN A 96 22.15 -4.48 1.63
C GLN A 96 23.17 -5.35 0.90
N ASP A 97 24.17 -5.87 1.60
CA ASP A 97 25.22 -6.73 1.03
C ASP A 97 25.91 -6.10 -0.19
N ASP A 98 26.31 -4.83 -0.09
CA ASP A 98 26.88 -4.02 -1.21
C ASP A 98 25.97 -3.87 -2.45
N THR A 99 24.70 -4.27 -2.36
CA THR A 99 23.71 -4.10 -3.42
C THR A 99 22.60 -3.12 -3.03
N ARG A 100 22.34 -2.19 -3.93
CA ARG A 100 21.24 -1.23 -3.80
C ARG A 100 19.90 -1.92 -4.10
N LYS A 101 19.12 -2.24 -3.06
CA LYS A 101 17.80 -2.85 -3.21
C LYS A 101 16.71 -1.79 -3.12
N LYS A 102 15.77 -1.85 -4.07
CA LYS A 102 14.58 -1.00 -4.07
C LYS A 102 13.57 -1.53 -3.06
N ILE A 103 13.12 -0.68 -2.15
CA ILE A 103 12.00 -0.96 -1.27
C ILE A 103 10.72 -0.55 -2.00
N PRO A 104 9.77 -1.47 -2.27
CA PRO A 104 8.55 -1.17 -3.04
C PRO A 104 7.48 -0.46 -2.20
N VAL A 105 7.87 0.65 -1.54
CA VAL A 105 6.96 1.57 -0.87
C VAL A 105 6.60 2.70 -1.82
N SER A 106 5.30 2.96 -1.95
CA SER A 106 4.77 4.08 -2.75
C SER A 106 4.30 5.19 -1.82
N ALA A 107 4.95 6.36 -1.88
CA ALA A 107 4.56 7.53 -1.09
C ALA A 107 3.09 7.95 -1.30
N GLY A 108 2.49 7.63 -2.47
CA GLY A 108 1.08 7.92 -2.73
C GLY A 108 0.09 7.06 -1.96
N MET A 109 0.53 5.89 -1.49
CA MET A 109 -0.29 4.95 -0.71
C MET A 109 -0.16 5.17 0.80
N VAL A 110 0.88 5.88 1.24
CA VAL A 110 1.16 6.13 2.66
C VAL A 110 0.33 7.31 3.18
N ASN A 111 -0.08 7.27 4.45
CA ASN A 111 -0.59 8.46 5.12
C ASN A 111 0.45 9.59 5.04
N LYS A 112 0.02 10.80 4.64
CA LYS A 112 0.93 11.94 4.44
C LYS A 112 1.68 12.31 5.72
N GLU A 113 1.03 12.24 6.88
CA GLU A 113 1.64 12.58 8.17
C GLU A 113 2.70 11.55 8.56
N ASP A 114 2.35 10.26 8.55
CA ASP A 114 3.29 9.16 8.83
C ASP A 114 4.49 9.18 7.86
N TRP A 115 4.26 9.54 6.60
CA TRP A 115 5.31 9.64 5.60
C TRP A 115 6.30 10.78 5.90
N GLN A 116 5.82 11.95 6.32
CA GLN A 116 6.70 13.06 6.69
C GLN A 116 7.56 12.72 7.91
N ILE A 117 6.96 12.11 8.95
CA ILE A 117 7.69 11.67 10.14
C ILE A 117 8.78 10.65 9.76
N PHE A 118 8.47 9.72 8.86
CA PHE A 118 9.45 8.77 8.35
C PHE A 118 10.57 9.46 7.58
N LEU A 119 10.24 10.41 6.69
CA LEU A 119 11.22 11.17 5.92
C LEU A 119 12.14 12.02 6.79
N GLU A 120 11.62 12.64 7.85
CA GLU A 120 12.42 13.36 8.83
C GLU A 120 13.47 12.43 9.44
N LYS A 121 13.07 11.23 9.88
CA LYS A 121 14.01 10.29 10.53
C LYS A 121 15.15 9.80 9.62
N ILE A 122 14.89 9.61 8.34
CA ILE A 122 15.95 9.18 7.39
C ILE A 122 16.82 10.36 6.93
N THR A 123 16.33 11.60 7.04
CA THR A 123 17.03 12.80 6.53
C THR A 123 17.74 13.60 7.63
N THR A 124 17.26 13.53 8.88
CA THR A 124 17.88 14.21 10.02
C THR A 124 19.26 13.59 10.29
N LYS A 125 20.30 14.33 9.88
CA LYS A 125 21.71 14.00 10.11
C LYS A 125 22.09 14.09 11.58
#